data_AF-A0A5J4P8U6-F1
#
_entry.id   AF-A0A5J4P8U6-F1
#
_cell.length_a   1.000
_cell.length_b   1.000
_cell.length_c   1.000
_cell.angle_alpha   90.00
_cell.angle_beta   90.00
_cell.angle_gamma   90.00
#
_symmetry.space_group_name_H-M   'P 1'
#
loop_
_entity.id
_entity.type
_entity.pdbx_description
1 polymer ?
#
loop_
_entity_poly.entity_id
_entity_poly.type
_entity_poly.pdbx_seq_one_letter_code
_entity_poly.pdbx_strand_id
1 'polypeptide(L)'
;SFNKGYGYQWERGGTPYVDYLLFKQMGEDGVVYYGYDEKRDRFSSFFSKLSYSYAGRYVVNATGRYDGSNQLGRTRSSRWLPTWSLSGSWNIHEEPFMANNHVIPVLTLRLSRSMNANMPGSVSNALAVYNNDLPYRPTLAETENRVVISELENSELTWEKRMKNDRVSRHTHNIRLRLLPFV
;
A
#
# COMPACT_ATOMS: atom_id res chain seq x y z
N SER A 1 2.50 1.22 -23.58
CA SER A 1 2.62 1.90 -24.88
C SER A 1 2.17 0.91 -25.95
N PHE A 2 1.02 1.13 -26.57
CA PHE A 2 0.57 0.37 -27.73
C PHE A 2 0.32 1.38 -28.86
N ASN A 3 0.88 1.12 -30.03
CA ASN A 3 0.61 1.89 -31.25
C ASN A 3 0.02 0.90 -32.26
N LYS A 4 -1.20 1.17 -32.75
CA LYS A 4 -1.89 0.28 -33.70
C LYS A 4 -1.32 0.35 -35.13
N GLY A 5 -0.37 1.25 -35.41
CA GLY A 5 0.39 1.29 -36.65
C GLY A 5 -0.37 1.80 -37.89
N TYR A 6 -1.48 2.53 -37.72
CA TYR A 6 -2.23 3.06 -38.86
C TYR A 6 -1.38 4.02 -39.68
N GLY A 7 -1.30 3.78 -40.99
CA GLY A 7 -0.67 4.73 -41.92
C GLY A 7 0.84 4.65 -42.07
N TYR A 8 1.53 3.66 -41.50
CA TYR A 8 2.98 3.56 -41.63
C TYR A 8 3.41 3.08 -43.03
N GLN A 9 4.16 3.90 -43.76
CA GLN A 9 4.58 3.59 -45.13
C GLN A 9 6.01 3.00 -45.15
N TRP A 10 6.11 1.68 -45.06
CA TRP A 10 7.38 0.94 -45.09
C TRP A 10 8.24 1.28 -46.31
N GLU A 11 7.60 1.43 -47.47
CA GLU A 11 8.28 1.71 -48.75
C GLU A 11 8.57 3.20 -48.99
N ARG A 12 8.06 4.11 -48.15
CA ARG A 12 8.23 5.57 -48.27
C ARG A 12 8.98 6.14 -47.08
N GLY A 13 10.10 5.48 -46.75
CA GLY A 13 11.02 5.94 -45.71
C GLY A 13 10.45 5.88 -44.30
N GLY A 14 9.43 5.04 -44.05
CA GLY A 14 8.82 4.90 -42.72
C GLY A 14 8.03 6.13 -42.27
N THR A 15 7.57 6.94 -43.21
CA THR A 15 6.77 8.13 -42.88
C THR A 15 5.32 7.75 -42.56
N PRO A 16 4.72 8.31 -41.49
CA PRO A 16 3.32 8.09 -41.18
C PRO A 16 2.41 8.94 -42.10
N TYR A 17 1.44 8.31 -42.74
CA TYR A 17 0.36 8.94 -43.49
C TYR A 17 -0.99 8.45 -42.96
N VAL A 18 -1.70 9.31 -42.22
CA VAL A 18 -3.00 8.98 -41.64
C VAL A 18 -4.08 9.77 -42.36
N ASP A 19 -5.04 9.07 -42.97
CA ASP A 19 -6.19 9.70 -43.63
C ASP A 19 -7.12 10.36 -42.60
N TYR A 20 -7.58 11.58 -42.88
CA TYR A 20 -8.51 12.30 -42.00
C TYR A 20 -9.85 11.55 -41.82
N LEU A 21 -10.25 10.74 -42.81
CA LEU A 21 -11.44 9.90 -42.73
C LEU A 21 -11.35 8.86 -41.61
N LEU A 22 -10.15 8.42 -41.24
CA LEU A 22 -9.95 7.54 -40.09
C LEU A 22 -10.39 8.22 -38.79
N PHE A 23 -10.01 9.49 -38.60
CA PHE A 23 -10.40 10.27 -37.43
C PHE A 23 -11.89 10.60 -37.44
N LYS A 24 -12.45 10.87 -38.62
CA LYS A 24 -13.89 11.06 -38.80
C LYS A 24 -14.66 9.81 -38.36
N GLN A 25 -14.30 8.64 -38.90
CA GLN A 25 -14.92 7.36 -38.56
C GLN A 25 -14.74 7.03 -37.06
N MET A 26 -13.53 7.24 -36.50
CA MET A 26 -13.30 7.06 -35.07
C MET A 26 -14.23 7.91 -34.21
N GLY A 27 -14.47 9.17 -34.60
CA GLY A 27 -15.43 10.03 -33.90
C GLY A 27 -16.88 9.55 -34.03
N GLU A 28 -17.28 9.04 -35.20
CA GLU A 28 -18.63 8.49 -35.45
C GLU A 28 -18.86 7.18 -34.68
N ASP A 29 -17.83 6.36 -34.55
CA ASP A 29 -17.83 5.11 -33.78
C ASP A 29 -17.68 5.34 -32.26
N GLY A 30 -17.54 6.59 -31.80
CA GLY A 30 -17.34 6.93 -30.38
C GLY A 30 -15.98 6.53 -29.81
N VAL A 31 -14.98 6.30 -30.68
CA VAL A 31 -13.63 5.91 -30.29
C VAL A 31 -12.85 7.12 -29.81
N VAL A 32 -12.53 7.13 -28.51
CA VAL A 32 -11.69 8.16 -27.89
C VAL A 32 -10.23 8.00 -28.36
N TYR A 33 -9.74 8.96 -29.14
CA TYR A 33 -8.38 8.92 -29.71
C TYR A 33 -7.27 9.17 -28.67
N TYR A 34 -7.53 10.01 -27.68
CA TYR A 34 -6.64 10.26 -26.54
C TYR A 34 -7.45 10.46 -25.27
N GLY A 35 -6.93 9.98 -24.15
CA GLY A 35 -7.53 10.13 -22.83
C GLY A 35 -6.55 10.77 -21.85
N TYR A 36 -7.09 11.38 -20.81
CA TYR A 36 -6.34 11.87 -19.66
C TYR A 36 -6.92 11.22 -18.42
N ASP A 37 -6.05 10.56 -17.65
CA ASP A 37 -6.39 10.00 -16.34
C ASP A 37 -5.61 10.80 -15.28
N GLU A 38 -6.34 11.40 -14.34
CA GLU A 38 -5.74 12.09 -13.18
C GLU A 38 -6.14 11.38 -11.90
N LYS A 39 -5.16 10.72 -11.28
CA LYS A 39 -5.31 10.17 -9.95
C LYS A 39 -4.61 11.07 -8.93
N ARG A 40 -5.34 11.50 -7.90
CA ARG A 40 -4.78 12.25 -6.76
C ARG A 40 -4.77 11.40 -5.50
N ASP A 41 -3.58 10.97 -5.11
CA ASP A 41 -3.36 10.21 -3.88
C ASP A 41 -2.77 11.11 -2.79
N ARG A 42 -3.40 11.13 -1.62
CA ARG A 42 -2.96 11.89 -0.45
C ARG A 42 -2.95 10.97 0.76
N PHE A 43 -1.79 10.89 1.40
CA PHE A 43 -1.57 10.09 2.59
C PHE A 43 -0.94 10.97 3.68
N SER A 44 -1.35 10.73 4.92
CA SER A 44 -0.78 11.42 6.09
C SER A 44 -0.65 10.43 7.23
N SER A 45 0.46 10.51 7.95
CA SER A 45 0.78 9.58 9.02
C SER A 45 1.42 10.31 10.19
N PHE A 46 0.96 9.99 11.38
CA PHE A 46 1.59 10.40 12.64
C PHE A 46 2.07 9.16 13.35
N PHE A 47 3.27 9.17 13.92
CA PHE A 47 3.81 8.04 14.64
C PHE A 47 4.48 8.47 15.94
N SER A 48 4.41 7.60 16.93
CA SER A 48 5.12 7.73 18.19
C SER A 48 5.73 6.39 18.59
N LYS A 49 6.91 6.46 19.20
CA LYS A 49 7.62 5.29 19.72
C LYS A 49 8.15 5.61 21.11
N LEU A 50 7.83 4.72 22.04
CA LEU A 50 8.32 4.75 23.41
C LEU A 50 9.10 3.46 23.65
N SER A 51 10.29 3.61 24.21
CA SER A 51 11.16 2.49 24.58
C SER A 51 11.67 2.76 25.98
N TYR A 52 11.50 1.78 26.86
CA TYR A 52 12.00 1.83 28.22
C TYR A 52 12.79 0.55 28.51
N SER A 53 13.98 0.74 29.07
CA SER A 53 14.84 -0.35 29.50
C SER A 53 15.16 -0.16 30.98
N TYR A 54 14.90 -1.18 31.77
CA TYR A 54 15.26 -1.21 33.19
C TYR A 54 16.36 -2.23 33.43
N ALA A 55 17.51 -1.73 33.90
CA ALA A 55 18.69 -2.52 34.29
C ALA A 55 19.20 -3.50 33.22
N GLY A 56 18.87 -3.30 31.93
CA GLY A 56 19.18 -4.25 30.86
C GLY A 56 18.39 -5.58 30.94
N ARG A 57 17.53 -5.75 31.95
CA ARG A 57 16.76 -6.97 32.21
C ARG A 57 15.39 -6.94 31.57
N TYR A 58 14.72 -5.79 31.65
CA TYR A 58 13.36 -5.61 31.19
C TYR A 58 13.34 -4.52 30.13
N VAL A 59 12.88 -4.85 28.93
CA VAL A 59 12.69 -3.87 27.86
C VAL A 59 11.24 -3.87 27.46
N VAL A 60 10.62 -2.70 27.46
CA VAL A 60 9.26 -2.49 26.98
C VAL A 60 9.32 -1.51 25.82
N ASN A 61 8.68 -1.87 24.71
CA ASN A 61 8.50 -0.97 23.58
C ASN A 61 7.02 -0.84 23.26
N ALA A 62 6.57 0.39 23.13
CA ALA A 62 5.25 0.73 22.63
C ALA A 62 5.40 1.63 21.40
N THR A 63 4.61 1.35 20.38
CA THR A 63 4.54 2.17 19.17
C THR A 63 3.09 2.39 18.83
N GLY A 64 2.75 3.63 18.49
CA GLY A 64 1.44 4.02 18.00
C GLY A 64 1.62 4.73 16.66
N ARG A 65 0.69 4.50 15.74
CA ARG A 65 0.61 5.23 14.48
C ARG A 65 -0.83 5.63 14.22
N TYR A 66 -1.01 6.74 13.53
CA TYR A 66 -2.30 7.24 13.07
C TYR A 66 -2.18 7.55 11.59
N ASP A 67 -2.64 6.62 10.76
CA ASP A 67 -2.49 6.65 9.31
C ASP A 67 -3.81 7.07 8.65
N GLY A 68 -3.75 7.92 7.63
CA GLY A 68 -4.90 8.46 6.91
C GLY A 68 -4.69 8.51 5.40
N SER A 69 -5.68 8.07 4.63
CA SER A 69 -5.64 8.05 3.16
C SER A 69 -6.92 8.62 2.54
N ASN A 70 -6.79 9.39 1.45
CA ASN A 70 -7.95 9.89 0.69
C ASN A 70 -8.59 8.85 -0.23
N GLN A 71 -7.99 7.66 -0.39
CA GLN A 71 -8.57 6.54 -1.13
C GLN A 71 -9.62 5.77 -0.33
N LEU A 72 -9.83 6.12 0.94
CA LEU A 72 -10.78 5.47 1.83
C LEU A 72 -12.01 6.34 2.03
N GLY A 73 -13.08 5.71 2.55
CA GLY A 73 -14.38 6.32 2.76
C GLY A 73 -14.34 7.71 3.39
N ARG A 74 -15.29 8.59 3.03
CA ARG A 74 -15.32 9.98 3.52
C ARG A 74 -15.50 10.08 5.04
N THR A 75 -16.04 9.04 5.67
CA THR A 75 -16.23 8.97 7.12
C THR A 75 -14.89 8.96 7.86
N ARG A 76 -14.77 9.74 8.95
CA ARG A 76 -13.53 9.84 9.74
C ARG A 76 -13.01 8.48 10.23
N SER A 77 -13.89 7.55 10.58
CA SER A 77 -13.57 6.19 11.02
C SER A 77 -12.98 5.30 9.93
N SER A 78 -13.30 5.59 8.66
CA SER A 78 -12.82 4.85 7.49
C SER A 78 -11.52 5.43 6.96
N ARG A 79 -11.42 6.77 6.97
CA ARG A 79 -10.26 7.54 6.48
C ARG A 79 -9.03 7.37 7.35
N TRP A 80 -9.21 7.43 8.67
CA TRP A 80 -8.11 7.40 9.63
C TRP A 80 -8.15 6.13 10.47
N LEU A 81 -7.03 5.42 10.56
CA LEU A 81 -6.91 4.24 11.38
C LEU A 81 -5.71 4.34 12.32
N PRO A 82 -5.93 4.32 13.65
CA PRO A 82 -4.85 4.12 14.58
C PRO A 82 -4.35 2.67 14.53
N THR A 83 -3.06 2.47 14.35
CA THR A 83 -2.38 1.16 14.52
C THR A 83 -1.43 1.23 15.71
N TRP A 84 -1.18 0.09 16.34
CA TRP A 84 -0.33 0.05 17.54
C TRP A 84 0.42 -1.27 17.64
N SER A 85 1.57 -1.23 18.31
CA SER A 85 2.34 -2.42 18.64
C SER A 85 2.96 -2.25 20.03
N LEU A 86 2.75 -3.26 20.87
CA LEU A 86 3.28 -3.37 22.21
C LEU A 86 4.17 -4.61 22.29
N SER A 87 5.37 -4.47 22.85
CA SER A 87 6.28 -5.59 23.07
C SER A 87 7.02 -5.45 24.39
N GLY A 88 7.27 -6.59 25.01
CA GLY A 88 8.11 -6.73 26.19
C GLY A 88 9.15 -7.81 25.96
N SER A 89 10.36 -7.60 26.44
CA SER A 89 11.38 -8.64 26.56
C SER A 89 11.97 -8.67 27.96
N TRP A 90 12.15 -9.87 28.49
CA TRP A 90 12.77 -10.14 29.77
C TRP A 90 13.99 -11.02 29.57
N ASN A 91 15.16 -10.45 29.85
CA ASN A 91 16.44 -11.14 29.85
C ASN A 91 16.61 -11.86 31.19
N ILE A 92 16.11 -13.10 31.24
CA ILE A 92 16.14 -13.93 32.45
C ILE A 92 17.59 -14.28 32.85
N HIS A 93 18.49 -14.38 31.88
CA HIS A 93 19.92 -14.65 32.12
C HIS A 93 20.65 -13.54 32.89
N GLU A 94 20.13 -12.32 32.92
CA GLU A 94 20.68 -11.19 33.67
C GLU A 94 20.19 -11.13 35.12
N GLU A 95 19.36 -12.10 35.54
CA GLU A 95 18.86 -12.18 36.91
C GLU A 95 19.84 -12.87 37.86
N PRO A 96 19.95 -12.42 39.14
CA PRO A 96 20.90 -12.98 40.10
C PRO A 96 20.75 -14.49 40.32
N PHE A 97 19.54 -15.03 40.18
CA PHE A 97 19.29 -16.46 40.34
C PHE A 97 19.82 -17.32 39.18
N MET A 98 20.11 -16.72 38.02
CA MET A 98 20.71 -17.41 36.87
C MET A 98 22.23 -17.29 36.85
N ALA A 99 22.84 -16.50 37.75
CA ALA A 99 24.28 -16.22 37.74
C ALA A 99 25.18 -17.47 37.80
N ASN A 100 24.71 -18.54 38.46
CA ASN A 100 25.46 -19.80 38.62
C ASN A 100 25.01 -20.90 37.64
N ASN A 101 24.11 -20.59 36.68
CA ASN A 101 23.59 -21.57 35.74
C ASN A 101 24.45 -21.64 34.47
N HIS A 102 25.40 -22.58 34.42
CA HIS A 102 26.26 -22.81 33.26
C HIS A 102 25.58 -23.60 32.12
N VAL A 103 24.36 -24.11 32.32
CA VAL A 103 23.65 -24.93 31.33
C VAL A 103 22.90 -24.06 30.30
N ILE A 104 22.42 -22.88 30.70
CA ILE A 104 21.66 -21.96 29.83
C ILE A 104 22.25 -20.55 29.94
N PRO A 105 23.19 -20.15 29.08
CA PRO A 105 23.91 -18.87 29.22
C PRO A 105 23.13 -17.67 28.70
N VAL A 106 22.18 -17.86 27.78
CA VAL A 106 21.29 -16.78 27.32
C VAL A 106 19.87 -17.30 27.29
N LEU A 107 19.01 -16.62 28.03
CA LEU A 107 17.58 -16.85 28.02
C LEU A 107 16.87 -15.51 28.03
N THR A 108 16.15 -15.24 26.95
CA THR A 108 15.31 -14.04 26.83
C THR A 108 13.90 -14.48 26.47
N LEU A 109 12.93 -14.03 27.26
CA LEU A 109 11.51 -14.17 26.96
C LEU A 109 11.04 -12.92 26.23
N ARG A 110 10.39 -13.09 25.08
CA ARG A 110 9.79 -11.98 24.32
C ARG A 110 8.31 -12.22 24.09
N LEU A 111 7.51 -11.20 24.33
CA LEU A 111 6.08 -11.17 24.05
C LEU A 111 5.76 -9.90 23.27
N SER A 112 5.00 -10.01 22.19
CA SER A 112 4.55 -8.84 21.44
C SER A 112 3.18 -9.03 20.82
N ARG A 113 2.40 -7.95 20.82
CA ARG A 113 1.09 -7.86 20.22
C ARG A 113 1.01 -6.60 19.37
N SER A 114 0.60 -6.75 18.12
CA SER A 114 0.51 -5.65 17.17
C SER A 114 -0.77 -5.72 16.36
N MET A 115 -1.31 -4.56 16.01
CA MET A 115 -2.38 -4.39 15.05
C MET A 115 -1.83 -3.64 13.86
N ASN A 116 -1.81 -4.29 12.70
CA ASN A 116 -1.41 -3.68 11.44
C ASN A 116 -2.63 -3.53 10.55
N ALA A 117 -2.53 -2.64 9.58
CA ALA A 117 -3.59 -2.42 8.62
C ALA A 117 -3.03 -2.15 7.24
N ASN A 118 -3.72 -2.69 6.23
CA ASN A 118 -3.37 -2.55 4.82
C ASN A 118 -4.53 -1.95 4.04
N MET A 119 -4.21 -1.32 2.92
CA MET A 119 -5.22 -0.85 1.98
C MET A 119 -5.82 -2.05 1.24
N PRO A 120 -7.14 -2.09 1.05
CA PRO A 120 -7.78 -3.13 0.25
C PRO A 120 -7.22 -3.13 -1.17
N GLY A 121 -6.69 -4.26 -1.63
CA GLY A 121 -5.94 -4.34 -2.89
C GLY A 121 -6.78 -4.32 -4.17
N SER A 122 -8.10 -4.58 -4.07
CA SER A 122 -8.98 -4.74 -5.24
C SER A 122 -10.07 -3.68 -5.37
N VAL A 123 -10.25 -2.81 -4.36
CA VAL A 123 -11.34 -1.82 -4.29
C VAL A 123 -10.76 -0.55 -3.69
N SER A 124 -10.82 0.57 -4.41
CA SER A 124 -10.24 1.86 -3.98
C SER A 124 -11.19 3.05 -4.18
N ASN A 125 -12.38 2.81 -4.71
CA ASN A 125 -13.39 3.79 -5.04
C ASN A 125 -14.23 4.17 -3.81
N ALA A 126 -13.63 4.98 -2.93
CA ALA A 126 -14.36 5.67 -1.87
C ALA A 126 -15.33 6.76 -2.38
N LEU A 127 -15.24 7.10 -3.67
CA LEU A 127 -16.07 8.05 -4.40
C LEU A 127 -16.59 7.38 -5.68
N ALA A 128 -17.70 7.85 -6.22
CA ALA A 128 -18.16 7.42 -7.53
C ALA A 128 -17.14 7.82 -8.60
N VAL A 129 -16.86 6.90 -9.51
CA VAL A 129 -15.97 7.14 -10.66
C VAL A 129 -16.84 7.55 -11.84
N TYR A 130 -16.54 8.73 -12.38
CA TYR A 130 -17.23 9.29 -13.53
C TYR A 130 -16.31 9.24 -14.73
N ASN A 131 -16.77 8.59 -15.80
CA ASN A 131 -16.07 8.58 -17.07
C ASN A 131 -16.84 9.42 -18.09
N ASN A 132 -16.10 10.09 -18.96
CA ASN A 132 -16.68 10.65 -20.17
C ASN A 132 -16.84 9.53 -21.19
N ASP A 133 -17.97 9.56 -21.88
CA ASP A 133 -18.35 8.58 -22.88
C ASP A 133 -18.98 9.31 -24.08
N LEU A 134 -18.76 8.76 -25.26
CA LEU A 134 -19.34 9.25 -26.50
C LEU A 134 -20.37 8.21 -26.97
N PRO A 135 -21.67 8.47 -26.82
CA PRO A 135 -22.68 7.54 -27.31
C PRO A 135 -22.64 7.49 -28.84
N TYR A 136 -22.88 6.31 -29.40
CA TYR A 136 -23.02 6.14 -30.84
C TYR A 136 -24.13 7.05 -31.41
N ARG A 137 -23.82 7.75 -32.50
CA ARG A 137 -24.73 8.66 -33.22
C ARG A 137 -24.56 8.51 -34.73
N PRO A 138 -25.61 8.73 -35.54
CA PRO A 138 -25.54 8.64 -37.00
C PRO A 138 -24.57 9.62 -37.63
N THR A 139 -24.35 10.79 -37.02
CA THR A 139 -23.45 11.83 -37.53
C THR A 139 -22.66 12.50 -36.42
N LEU A 140 -21.45 13.01 -36.74
CA LEU A 140 -20.61 13.76 -35.79
C LEU A 140 -21.27 15.03 -35.24
N ALA A 141 -22.18 15.66 -36.01
CA ALA A 141 -22.85 16.89 -35.60
C ALA A 141 -23.85 16.69 -34.46
N GLU A 142 -24.28 15.44 -34.25
CA GLU A 142 -25.25 15.03 -33.23
C GLU A 142 -24.56 14.39 -32.01
N THR A 143 -23.24 14.25 -32.05
CA THR A 143 -22.46 13.67 -30.95
C THR A 143 -22.31 14.69 -29.83
N GLU A 144 -22.74 14.28 -28.64
CA GLU A 144 -22.62 15.06 -27.42
C GLU A 144 -21.91 14.22 -26.35
N ASN A 145 -21.08 14.88 -25.53
CA ASN A 145 -20.43 14.22 -24.41
C ASN A 145 -21.47 13.76 -23.39
N ARG A 146 -21.34 12.52 -22.93
CA ARG A 146 -22.09 12.00 -21.79
C ARG A 146 -21.14 11.69 -20.65
N VAL A 147 -21.58 11.96 -19.43
CA VAL A 147 -20.93 11.44 -18.23
C VAL A 147 -21.65 10.17 -17.79
N VAL A 148 -20.89 9.09 -17.62
CA VAL A 148 -21.38 7.81 -17.10
C VAL A 148 -20.71 7.49 -15.78
N ILE A 149 -21.46 6.84 -14.89
CA ILE A 149 -20.91 6.30 -13.65
C ILE A 149 -20.30 4.94 -14.01
N SER A 150 -18.98 4.84 -13.96
CA SER A 150 -18.28 3.56 -14.22
C SER A 150 -18.18 2.69 -12.98
N GLU A 151 -18.06 3.32 -11.81
CA GLU A 151 -18.04 2.64 -10.52
C GLU A 151 -18.88 3.41 -9.50
N LEU A 152 -19.66 2.69 -8.70
CA LEU A 152 -20.46 3.28 -7.62
C LEU A 152 -19.56 3.71 -6.46
N GLU A 153 -20.01 4.72 -5.71
CA GLU A 153 -19.34 5.17 -4.48
C GLU A 153 -19.43 4.10 -3.38
N ASN A 154 -18.30 3.83 -2.72
CA ASN A 154 -18.28 3.10 -1.45
C ASN A 154 -17.77 4.01 -0.32
N SER A 155 -18.68 4.80 0.24
CA SER A 155 -18.36 5.77 1.30
C SER A 155 -17.95 5.12 2.64
N GLU A 156 -18.20 3.82 2.80
CA GLU A 156 -17.85 3.04 3.99
C GLU A 156 -16.54 2.25 3.84
N LEU A 157 -15.84 2.35 2.70
CA LEU A 157 -14.60 1.61 2.43
C LEU A 157 -13.54 1.85 3.52
N THR A 158 -13.21 0.80 4.28
CA THR A 158 -12.26 0.85 5.39
C THR A 158 -11.00 0.03 5.13
N TRP A 159 -9.93 0.35 5.87
CA TRP A 159 -8.71 -0.45 5.98
C TRP A 159 -8.96 -1.93 6.33
N GLU A 160 -8.19 -2.83 5.73
CA GLU A 160 -8.13 -4.23 6.16
C GLU A 160 -7.26 -4.34 7.43
N LYS A 161 -7.87 -4.72 8.55
CA LYS A 161 -7.19 -4.81 9.87
C LYS A 161 -6.72 -6.24 10.12
N ARG A 162 -5.46 -6.41 10.53
CA ARG A 162 -4.91 -7.71 10.95
C ARG A 162 -4.24 -7.60 12.32
N MET A 163 -4.60 -8.51 13.22
CA MET A 163 -3.95 -8.66 14.52
C MET A 163 -2.86 -9.72 14.43
N LYS A 164 -1.66 -9.40 14.91
CA LYS A 164 -0.55 -10.35 15.02
C LYS A 164 -0.11 -10.50 16.48
N ASN A 165 -0.09 -11.74 16.95
CA ASN A 165 0.49 -12.15 18.21
C ASN A 165 1.77 -12.94 17.88
N ASP A 166 2.94 -12.49 18.35
CA ASP A 166 4.18 -13.27 18.20
C ASP A 166 4.44 -14.12 19.46
N ARG A 167 4.79 -15.40 19.22
CA ARG A 167 5.05 -16.43 20.24
C ARG A 167 6.49 -16.34 20.79
N VAL A 168 6.64 -16.82 22.02
CA VAL A 168 7.90 -16.96 22.78
C VAL A 168 9.02 -17.54 21.92
N SER A 169 10.08 -16.77 21.68
CA SER A 169 11.31 -17.28 21.06
C SER A 169 12.28 -17.71 22.16
N ARG A 170 12.54 -19.02 22.29
CA ARG A 170 13.69 -19.54 23.04
C ARG A 170 14.89 -19.58 22.09
N HIS A 171 15.85 -18.69 22.26
CA HIS A 171 17.15 -18.81 21.59
C HIS A 171 18.11 -19.56 22.51
N THR A 172 18.17 -20.88 22.37
CA THR A 172 19.20 -21.71 23.00
C THR A 172 20.35 -21.85 22.00
N HIS A 173 21.40 -21.04 22.17
CA HIS A 173 22.70 -21.07 21.49
C HIS A 173 22.76 -21.11 19.95
N ASN A 174 23.45 -20.10 19.38
CA ASN A 174 24.43 -20.33 18.33
C ASN A 174 25.64 -19.44 18.62
N ILE A 175 26.75 -20.08 19.01
CA ILE A 175 28.07 -19.47 19.09
C ILE A 175 28.41 -18.99 17.67
N ARG A 176 28.39 -17.68 17.41
CA ARG A 176 29.10 -17.10 16.27
C ARG A 176 30.43 -16.55 16.78
N LEU A 177 31.46 -17.40 16.70
CA LEU A 177 32.85 -16.95 16.71
C LEU A 177 33.04 -16.01 15.52
N ARG A 178 33.07 -14.70 15.79
CA ARG A 178 33.56 -13.71 14.84
C ARG A 178 35.05 -13.55 15.10
N LEU A 179 35.86 -14.29 14.36
CA LEU A 179 37.29 -13.99 14.24
C LEU A 179 37.40 -12.64 13.54
N LEU A 180 37.90 -11.63 14.25
CA LEU A 180 38.42 -10.41 13.64
C LEU A 180 39.88 -10.69 13.26
N PRO A 181 40.29 -10.55 11.99
CA PRO A 181 41.70 -10.44 11.68
C PRO A 181 42.20 -9.05 12.10
N PHE A 182 43.21 -9.04 12.97
CA PHE A 182 44.16 -7.94 13.06
C PHE A 182 45.06 -8.00 11.82
N VAL A 183 45.07 -6.92 11.04
CA VAL A 183 46.19 -6.15 10.46
C VAL A 183 45.59 -5.19 9.45
#